data_AF-A0A8J4Y806-F1
#
_entry.id   AF-A0A8J4Y806-F1
#
_cell.length_a   1.000
_cell.length_b   1.000
_cell.length_c   1.000
_cell.angle_alpha   90.00
_cell.angle_beta   90.00
_cell.angle_gamma   90.00
#
_symmetry.space_group_name_H-M   'P 1'
#
loop_
_entity.id
_entity.type
_entity.pdbx_description
1 polymer ?
#
loop_
_entity_poly.entity_id
_entity_poly.type
_entity_poly.pdbx_seq_one_letter_code
_entity_poly.pdbx_strand_id
1 'polypeptide(L)'
;MCLPGRAVLRRLTSALSVQSGLEVGKMGYLKMRSNKLTPREHLVNLALDKVYLAQGVELAAGTVTGETREGNVARTLLCTMINSIAGRYEDMILMDPIESISADRQVDIFRKILITRAPW
;
A
#
# COMPACT_ATOMS: atom_id res chain seq x y z
N MET A 1 31.88 13.68 -2.60
CA MET A 1 30.43 13.40 -2.75
C MET A 1 29.71 13.89 -1.50
N CYS A 2 28.70 14.76 -1.65
CA CYS A 2 27.91 15.32 -0.55
C CYS A 2 26.63 14.49 -0.31
N LEU A 3 26.78 13.18 -0.08
CA LEU A 3 25.64 12.32 0.20
C LEU A 3 25.59 12.01 1.70
N PRO A 4 24.38 11.94 2.29
CA PRO A 4 24.22 11.61 3.70
C PRO A 4 24.73 10.20 4.00
N GLY A 5 25.36 10.03 5.15
CA GLY A 5 25.82 8.72 5.62
C GLY A 5 24.65 7.78 5.99
N ARG A 6 24.94 6.48 6.07
CA ARG A 6 23.95 5.43 6.38
C ARG A 6 23.14 5.72 7.65
N ALA A 7 23.78 6.23 8.69
CA ALA A 7 23.11 6.57 9.96
C ALA A 7 22.08 7.69 9.80
N VAL A 8 22.39 8.70 8.98
CA VAL A 8 21.48 9.81 8.69
C VAL A 8 20.30 9.32 7.86
N LEU A 9 20.55 8.48 6.83
CA LEU A 9 19.48 7.86 6.05
C LEU A 9 18.55 7.02 6.93
N ARG A 10 19.09 6.15 7.78
CA ARG A 10 18.29 5.33 8.72
C ARG A 10 17.42 6.18 9.64
N ARG A 11 17.95 7.30 10.14
CA ARG A 11 17.20 8.24 11.00
C ARG A 11 16.09 8.97 10.23
N LEU A 12 16.33 9.35 8.98
CA LEU A 12 15.32 9.99 8.15
C LEU A 12 14.20 9.00 7.79
N THR A 13 14.55 7.74 7.49
CA THR A 13 13.57 6.70 7.16
C THR A 13 12.85 6.16 8.39
N SER A 14 13.43 6.21 9.60
CA SER A 14 12.77 5.73 10.82
C SER A 14 11.53 6.53 11.22
N ALA A 15 11.39 7.77 10.73
CA ALA A 15 10.18 8.56 10.91
C ALA A 15 8.99 8.03 10.08
N LEU A 16 9.24 7.16 9.11
CA LEU A 16 8.20 6.57 8.28
C LEU A 16 7.54 5.41 9.03
N SER A 17 6.40 5.67 9.67
CA SER A 17 5.52 4.60 10.17
C SER A 17 4.59 4.17 9.04
N VAL A 18 4.77 2.94 8.54
CA VAL A 18 3.91 2.37 7.49
C VAL A 18 2.90 1.44 8.13
N GLN A 19 1.68 1.92 8.34
CA GLN A 19 0.58 1.09 8.79
C GLN A 19 0.01 0.27 7.62
N SER A 20 -0.38 -0.98 7.87
CA SER A 20 -1.01 -1.86 6.88
C SER A 20 -2.43 -1.39 6.56
N GLY A 21 -2.82 -1.38 5.28
CA GLY A 21 -4.15 -0.91 4.87
C GLY A 21 -4.16 0.36 4.01
N LEU A 22 -5.37 0.82 3.69
CA LEU A 22 -5.68 2.08 2.99
C LEU A 22 -6.17 3.14 4.00
N GLU A 23 -5.27 3.58 4.87
CA GLU A 23 -5.56 4.61 5.86
C GLU A 23 -5.56 6.02 5.27
N VAL A 24 -6.09 6.99 6.04
CA VAL A 24 -6.29 8.39 5.60
C VAL A 24 -5.03 9.01 5.00
N GLY A 25 -3.85 8.76 5.59
CA GLY A 25 -2.57 9.27 5.07
C GLY A 25 -2.22 8.72 3.68
N LYS A 26 -2.43 7.43 3.45
CA LYS A 26 -2.23 6.80 2.13
C LYS A 26 -3.25 7.29 1.11
N MET A 27 -4.50 7.50 1.52
CA MET A 27 -5.52 8.10 0.65
C MET A 27 -5.14 9.54 0.26
N GLY A 28 -4.56 10.32 1.18
CA GLY A 28 -4.03 11.66 0.88
C GLY A 28 -2.89 11.63 -0.14
N TYR A 29 -1.95 10.70 0.02
CA TYR A 29 -0.89 10.48 -0.97
C TYR A 29 -1.47 10.11 -2.35
N LEU A 30 -2.45 9.20 -2.39
CA LEU A 30 -3.10 8.80 -3.64
C LEU A 30 -3.85 9.95 -4.30
N LYS A 31 -4.56 10.80 -3.55
CA LYS A 31 -5.18 12.03 -4.07
C LYS A 31 -4.14 12.97 -4.69
N MET A 32 -3.07 13.25 -3.96
CA MET A 32 -1.98 14.11 -4.43
C MET A 32 -1.35 13.55 -5.72
N ARG A 33 -1.12 12.24 -5.78
CA ARG A 33 -0.61 11.57 -7.00
C ARG A 33 -1.59 11.67 -8.14
N SER A 34 -2.88 11.39 -7.88
CA SER A 34 -3.94 11.44 -8.89
C SER A 34 -4.06 12.82 -9.52
N ASN A 35 -3.91 13.90 -8.75
CA ASN A 35 -3.97 15.28 -9.27
C ASN A 35 -2.81 15.65 -10.22
N LYS A 36 -1.72 14.87 -10.22
CA LYS A 36 -0.58 15.07 -11.13
C LYS A 36 -0.68 14.26 -12.41
N LEU A 37 -1.71 13.43 -12.54
CA LEU A 37 -1.89 12.57 -13.72
C LEU A 37 -2.57 13.33 -14.83
N THR A 38 -2.23 12.95 -16.06
CA THR A 38 -2.97 13.44 -17.23
C THR A 38 -4.36 12.79 -17.29
N PRO A 39 -5.37 13.43 -17.92
CA PRO A 39 -6.71 12.85 -18.05
C PRO A 39 -6.73 11.42 -18.60
N ARG A 40 -5.79 11.09 -19.51
CA ARG A 40 -5.64 9.74 -20.06
C ARG A 40 -5.16 8.73 -19.02
N GLU A 41 -4.32 9.16 -18.08
CA GLU A 41 -3.75 8.30 -17.05
C GLU A 41 -4.73 8.00 -15.91
N HIS A 42 -5.86 8.72 -15.82
CA HIS A 42 -6.92 8.42 -14.87
C HIS A 42 -7.70 7.14 -15.20
N LEU A 43 -7.63 6.66 -16.46
CA LEU A 43 -8.14 5.34 -16.81
C LEU A 43 -7.15 4.28 -16.31
N VAL A 44 -7.56 3.55 -15.27
CA VAL A 44 -6.69 2.64 -14.53
C VAL A 44 -7.31 1.26 -14.33
N ASN A 45 -6.46 0.26 -14.30
CA ASN A 45 -6.74 -1.11 -13.88
C ASN A 45 -6.28 -1.31 -12.43
N LEU A 46 -7.05 -2.07 -11.67
CA LEU A 46 -6.70 -2.50 -10.32
C LEU A 46 -6.22 -3.96 -10.37
N ALA A 47 -4.93 -4.19 -10.15
CA ALA A 47 -4.38 -5.54 -10.05
C ALA A 47 -4.32 -5.95 -8.58
N LEU A 48 -4.91 -7.10 -8.25
CA LEU A 48 -4.82 -7.71 -6.93
C LEU A 48 -4.12 -9.06 -7.05
N ASP A 49 -3.17 -9.31 -6.16
CA ASP A 49 -2.48 -10.60 -6.10
C ASP A 49 -2.16 -10.99 -4.65
N LYS A 50 -2.01 -12.30 -4.42
CA LYS A 50 -1.59 -12.88 -3.14
C LYS A 50 -0.14 -13.31 -3.22
N VAL A 51 0.68 -12.71 -2.37
CA VAL A 51 2.09 -13.08 -2.23
C VAL A 51 2.27 -13.90 -0.96
N TYR A 52 2.89 -15.08 -1.08
CA TYR A 52 3.22 -15.91 0.06
C TYR A 52 4.44 -15.37 0.82
N LEU A 53 4.35 -15.38 2.14
CA LEU A 53 5.41 -14.94 3.04
C LEU A 53 6.08 -16.12 3.72
N ALA A 54 7.34 -15.92 4.10
CA ALA A 54 7.96 -16.73 5.14
C ALA A 54 7.23 -16.46 6.46
N GLN A 55 6.78 -17.52 7.12
CA GLN A 55 6.00 -17.40 8.35
C GLN A 55 6.95 -17.07 9.50
N GLY A 56 6.69 -15.95 10.17
CA GLY A 56 7.49 -15.49 11.30
C GLY A 56 6.91 -14.20 11.87
N VAL A 57 7.23 -13.95 13.13
CA VAL A 57 6.89 -12.72 13.83
C VAL A 57 8.20 -12.02 14.19
N GLU A 58 8.27 -10.72 13.90
CA GLU A 58 9.44 -9.90 14.19
C GLU A 58 9.10 -8.83 15.21
N LEU A 59 9.96 -8.67 16.22
CA LEU A 59 9.89 -7.59 17.20
C LEU A 59 11.01 -6.60 16.91
N ALA A 60 10.64 -5.38 16.49
CA ALA A 60 11.58 -4.31 16.21
C ALA A 60 11.11 -3.01 16.88
N ALA A 61 12.00 -2.39 17.67
CA ALA A 61 11.74 -1.11 18.34
C ALA A 61 10.39 -1.06 19.12
N GLY A 62 10.02 -2.17 19.77
CA GLY A 62 8.77 -2.28 20.54
C GLY A 62 7.51 -2.53 19.71
N THR A 63 7.63 -2.71 18.40
CA THR A 63 6.53 -3.07 17.50
C THR A 63 6.65 -4.51 17.05
N VAL A 64 5.56 -5.27 17.15
CA VAL A 64 5.45 -6.63 16.64
C VAL A 64 4.88 -6.57 15.22
N THR A 65 5.50 -7.28 14.29
CA THR A 65 5.07 -7.38 12.89
C THR A 65 5.09 -8.84 12.43
N GLY A 66 4.40 -9.14 11.33
CA GLY A 66 4.27 -10.52 10.83
C GLY A 66 2.99 -11.23 11.28
N GLU A 67 2.04 -10.48 11.87
CA GLU A 67 0.72 -10.97 12.24
C GLU A 67 -0.36 -10.39 11.32
N THR A 68 -1.45 -11.12 11.14
CA THR A 68 -2.68 -10.62 10.54
C THR A 68 -3.45 -9.78 11.55
N ARG A 69 -4.52 -9.11 11.11
CA ARG A 69 -5.37 -8.30 12.01
C ARG A 69 -6.05 -9.14 13.09
N GLU A 70 -6.19 -10.43 12.84
CA GLU A 70 -6.78 -11.42 13.73
C GLU A 70 -5.76 -11.99 14.74
N GLY A 71 -4.49 -11.56 14.69
CA GLY A 71 -3.42 -11.98 15.60
C GLY A 71 -2.74 -13.31 15.22
N ASN A 72 -3.06 -13.85 14.04
CA ASN A 72 -2.43 -15.07 13.53
C ASN A 72 -1.16 -14.73 12.75
N VAL A 73 -0.19 -15.65 12.69
CA VAL A 73 1.03 -15.44 11.89
C VAL A 73 0.66 -15.31 10.41
N ALA A 74 1.05 -14.19 9.81
CA ALA A 74 0.74 -13.86 8.43
C ALA A 74 1.43 -14.84 7.47
N ARG A 75 0.63 -15.52 6.65
CA ARG A 75 1.12 -16.44 5.60
C ARG A 75 1.12 -15.81 4.22
N THR A 76 0.24 -14.85 4.01
CA THR A 76 0.02 -14.19 2.72
C THR A 76 -0.20 -12.69 2.88
N LEU A 77 0.32 -11.92 1.94
CA LEU A 77 -0.02 -10.52 1.73
C LEU A 77 -0.98 -10.40 0.56
N LEU A 78 -2.04 -9.63 0.75
CA LEU A 78 -2.79 -9.06 -0.36
C LEU A 78 -2.06 -7.81 -0.84
N CYS A 79 -1.56 -7.89 -2.07
CA CYS A 79 -0.98 -6.75 -2.76
C CYS A 79 -2.03 -6.15 -3.69
N THR A 80 -2.15 -4.84 -3.70
CA THR A 80 -2.97 -4.13 -4.68
C THR A 80 -2.15 -3.05 -5.34
N MET A 81 -2.13 -3.10 -6.67
CA MET A 81 -1.43 -2.18 -7.53
C MET A 81 -2.45 -1.48 -8.43
N ILE A 82 -2.19 -0.20 -8.73
CA ILE A 82 -2.95 0.52 -9.74
C ILE A 82 -2.07 0.82 -10.93
N ASN A 83 -2.50 0.40 -12.11
CA ASN A 83 -1.80 0.62 -13.37
C ASN A 83 -2.68 1.42 -14.32
N SER A 84 -2.14 2.44 -14.97
CA SER A 84 -2.86 3.13 -16.03
C SER A 84 -2.94 2.26 -17.28
N ILE A 85 -4.12 2.25 -17.91
CA ILE A 85 -4.35 1.51 -19.15
C ILE A 85 -3.80 2.29 -20.35
N ALA A 86 -3.85 3.62 -20.29
CA ALA A 86 -3.50 4.51 -21.41
C ALA A 86 -2.21 5.31 -21.19
N GLY A 87 -1.41 4.95 -20.18
CA GLY A 87 -0.17 5.64 -19.84
C GLY A 87 0.81 4.72 -19.11
N ARG A 88 1.80 5.31 -18.43
CA ARG A 88 2.87 4.57 -17.74
C ARG A 88 2.77 4.65 -16.21
N TYR A 89 1.69 5.24 -15.71
CA TYR A 89 1.49 5.34 -14.27
C TYR A 89 1.25 3.96 -13.67
N GLU A 90 2.09 3.56 -12.72
CA GLU A 90 1.95 2.34 -11.93
C GLU A 90 2.30 2.67 -10.48
N ASP A 91 1.51 2.21 -9.52
CA ASP A 91 1.79 2.42 -8.10
C ASP A 91 1.25 1.27 -7.23
N MET A 92 2.05 0.87 -6.23
CA MET A 92 1.66 -0.13 -5.24
C MET A 92 0.99 0.58 -4.06
N ILE A 93 -0.32 0.34 -3.91
CA ILE A 93 -1.15 1.15 -3.02
C ILE A 93 -1.49 0.45 -1.70
N LEU A 94 -1.41 -0.87 -1.69
CA LEU A 94 -1.78 -1.69 -0.54
C LEU A 94 -0.91 -2.93 -0.49
N MET A 95 -0.37 -3.19 0.69
CA MET A 95 0.14 -4.49 1.10
C MET A 95 -0.49 -4.74 2.46
N ASP A 96 -1.32 -5.77 2.56
CA ASP A 96 -2.09 -6.07 3.76
C ASP A 96 -1.99 -7.55 4.09
N PRO A 97 -1.49 -7.93 5.28
CA PRO A 97 -1.53 -9.30 5.74
C PRO A 97 -2.97 -9.81 5.81
N ILE A 98 -3.24 -10.91 5.11
CA ILE A 98 -4.55 -11.55 5.11
C ILE A 98 -4.41 -13.06 5.21
N GLU A 99 -5.39 -13.72 5.82
CA GLU A 99 -5.54 -15.17 5.73
C GLU A 99 -6.36 -15.56 4.48
N SER A 100 -7.43 -14.82 4.24
CA SER A 100 -8.33 -15.04 3.12
C SER A 100 -8.78 -13.71 2.51
N ILE A 101 -9.20 -13.77 1.24
CA ILE A 101 -9.72 -12.60 0.54
C ILE A 101 -11.23 -12.74 0.46
N SER A 102 -11.96 -11.79 1.02
CA SER A 102 -13.43 -11.71 0.90
C SER A 102 -13.82 -10.74 -0.21
N ALA A 103 -14.97 -10.99 -0.83
CA ALA A 103 -15.54 -10.08 -1.83
C ALA A 103 -15.77 -8.69 -1.24
N ASP A 104 -16.25 -8.60 0.00
CA ASP A 104 -16.50 -7.33 0.69
C ASP A 104 -15.22 -6.48 0.80
N ARG A 105 -14.09 -7.10 1.11
CA ARG A 105 -12.80 -6.41 1.21
C ARG A 105 -12.32 -5.90 -0.14
N GLN A 106 -12.53 -6.66 -1.21
CA GLN A 106 -12.22 -6.21 -2.57
C GLN A 106 -13.09 -5.02 -2.98
N VAL A 107 -14.39 -5.07 -2.69
CA VAL A 107 -15.33 -3.97 -2.96
C VAL A 107 -14.96 -2.72 -2.17
N ASP A 108 -14.58 -2.85 -0.90
CA ASP A 108 -14.12 -1.73 -0.07
C ASP A 108 -12.85 -1.08 -0.64
N ILE A 109 -11.84 -1.88 -1.00
CA ILE A 109 -10.61 -1.40 -1.65
C ILE A 109 -10.96 -0.63 -2.93
N PHE A 110 -11.79 -1.24 -3.79
CA PHE A 110 -12.21 -0.64 -5.05
C PHE A 110 -12.93 0.71 -4.86
N ARG A 111 -13.90 0.77 -3.93
CA ARG A 111 -14.65 1.99 -3.63
C ARG A 111 -13.76 3.09 -3.06
N LYS A 112 -12.86 2.76 -2.13
CA LYS A 112 -11.91 3.73 -1.56
C LYS A 112 -11.05 4.38 -2.63
N ILE A 113 -10.58 3.59 -3.60
CA ILE A 113 -9.74 4.06 -4.69
C ILE A 113 -10.56 4.92 -5.66
N LEU A 114 -11.76 4.49 -6.04
CA LEU A 114 -12.65 5.27 -6.92
C LEU A 114 -12.95 6.66 -6.34
N ILE A 115 -13.39 6.73 -5.08
CA ILE A 115 -13.75 8.00 -4.41
C ILE A 115 -12.56 8.97 -4.36
N THR A 116 -11.35 8.42 -4.28
CA THR A 116 -10.11 9.19 -4.13
C THR A 116 -9.62 9.76 -5.46
N ARG A 117 -10.06 9.21 -6.58
CA ARG A 117 -9.61 9.58 -7.92
C ARG A 117 -10.68 10.24 -8.78
N ALA A 118 -11.94 10.25 -8.34
CA ALA A 118 -13.01 10.94 -9.02
C ALA A 118 -12.80 12.47 -8.94
N PRO A 119 -12.62 13.16 -10.07
CA PRO A 119 -12.79 14.60 -10.12
C PRO A 119 -14.31 14.86 -10.06
N TRP A 120 -14.77 15.57 -9.03
CA TRP A 120 -16.03 16.30 -9.10
C TRP A 120 -15.69 17.72 -9.50
#